data_AF-A0A354EWL7-F1
#
_entry.id   AF-A0A354EWL7-F1
#
_cell.length_a   1.000
_cell.length_b   1.000
_cell.length_c   1.000
_cell.angle_alpha   90.00
_cell.angle_beta   90.00
_cell.angle_gamma   90.00
#
_symmetry.space_group_name_H-M   'P 1'
#
loop_
_entity.id
_entity.type
_entity.pdbx_description
1 polymer ?
#
loop_
_entity_poly.entity_id
_entity_poly.type
_entity_poly.pdbx_seq_one_letter_code
_entity_poly.pdbx_strand_id
1 'polypeptide(L)'
;MILIPEARIQAMKARGWWGEATFDDLFTAQVTRRSDTLALVDPVNAMGVVGRAPRRLTWGQIADEVDRMTAVLHAAGVRRDDVVVVQLPNIGELTSVYLACARLGVIVTPAPAQYRESELAHIVARTDAVAAITAAYGLTGAAAEDAKSLFPALYKAFVEKDMDMLEVNPLIVMKDGHLRVLDAKVSFDGNALFRHDDIKALRDETEEDAKEIEASKWDLAYVSLDGNIGCMVNGAGLAMATMDIIKLYGKEPANFCDVGGGAGKEKVAAAFKIITADPNVQGILVNIFGGIMKCDVIAEGVVAAVKEVGLKVPLVVRLEGTNAELGKKILNESGLTIQAADDLDDAAQKIVAAVG
;
A
#
# COMPACT_ATOMS: atom_id res chain seq x y z
N MET A 1 -33.23 -8.07 2.78
CA MET A 1 -34.48 -8.62 2.22
C MET A 1 -35.40 -7.47 1.87
N ILE A 2 -35.51 -7.10 0.60
CA ILE A 2 -36.46 -6.04 0.17
C ILE A 2 -37.84 -6.69 0.13
N LEU A 3 -38.67 -6.40 1.13
CA LEU A 3 -40.06 -6.86 1.17
C LEU A 3 -40.89 -5.98 0.23
N ILE A 4 -41.17 -6.48 -0.97
CA ILE A 4 -42.07 -5.82 -1.91
C ILE A 4 -43.51 -6.09 -1.44
N PRO A 5 -44.37 -5.07 -1.28
CA PRO A 5 -45.75 -5.28 -0.83
C PRO A 5 -46.52 -6.20 -1.77
N GLU A 6 -47.28 -7.17 -1.22
CA GLU A 6 -48.05 -8.16 -1.99
C GLU A 6 -48.94 -7.53 -3.07
N ALA A 7 -49.58 -6.39 -2.76
CA ALA A 7 -50.41 -5.66 -3.73
C ALA A 7 -49.62 -5.20 -4.98
N ARG A 8 -48.35 -4.84 -4.81
CA ARG A 8 -47.47 -4.49 -5.94
C ARG A 8 -47.09 -5.73 -6.73
N ILE A 9 -46.82 -6.86 -6.07
CA ILE A 9 -46.54 -8.14 -6.73
C ILE A 9 -47.73 -8.52 -7.63
N GLN A 10 -48.94 -8.50 -7.08
CA GLN A 10 -50.16 -8.83 -7.82
C GLN A 10 -50.42 -7.86 -8.99
N ALA A 11 -50.19 -6.56 -8.79
CA ALA A 11 -50.32 -5.58 -9.87
C ALA A 11 -49.31 -5.81 -11.01
N MET A 12 -48.08 -6.22 -10.70
CA MET A 12 -47.06 -6.54 -11.71
C MET A 12 -47.40 -7.85 -12.45
N LYS A 13 -47.89 -8.88 -11.74
CA LYS A 13 -48.37 -10.13 -12.34
C LYS A 13 -49.57 -9.91 -13.25
N ALA A 14 -50.56 -9.12 -12.81
CA ALA A 14 -51.74 -8.79 -13.61
C ALA A 14 -51.42 -8.04 -14.91
N ARG A 15 -50.35 -7.24 -14.92
CA ARG A 15 -49.83 -6.58 -16.13
C ARG A 15 -48.98 -7.49 -17.01
N GLY A 16 -48.74 -8.73 -16.60
CA GLY A 16 -47.85 -9.68 -17.27
C GLY A 16 -46.36 -9.30 -17.18
N TRP A 17 -46.00 -8.33 -16.33
CA TRP A 17 -44.61 -7.88 -16.22
C TRP A 17 -43.77 -8.83 -15.38
N TRP A 18 -44.39 -9.48 -14.39
CA TRP A 18 -43.76 -10.52 -13.57
C TRP A 18 -44.45 -11.85 -13.83
N GLY A 19 -43.66 -12.87 -14.15
CA GLY A 19 -44.12 -14.24 -14.37
C GLY A 19 -43.45 -15.22 -13.41
N GLU A 20 -43.79 -16.50 -13.56
CA GLU A 20 -43.17 -17.60 -12.81
C GLU A 20 -41.91 -18.15 -13.49
N ALA A 21 -41.65 -17.73 -14.74
CA ALA A 21 -40.47 -18.15 -15.49
C ALA A 21 -39.20 -17.57 -14.85
N THR A 22 -38.26 -18.45 -14.55
CA THR A 22 -36.91 -18.08 -14.11
C THR A 22 -36.11 -17.52 -15.29
N PHE A 23 -34.97 -16.90 -14.98
CA PHE A 23 -34.05 -16.44 -16.01
C PHE A 23 -33.53 -17.60 -16.89
N ASP A 24 -33.32 -18.79 -16.31
CA ASP A 24 -32.90 -19.98 -17.05
C ASP A 24 -34.04 -20.56 -17.93
N ASP A 25 -35.30 -20.47 -17.49
CA ASP A 25 -36.45 -20.85 -18.32
C ASP A 25 -36.52 -19.98 -19.58
N LEU A 26 -36.35 -18.67 -19.41
CA LEU A 26 -36.32 -17.73 -20.52
C LEU A 26 -35.14 -18.00 -21.46
N PHE A 27 -33.95 -18.26 -20.91
CA PHE A 27 -32.76 -18.61 -21.67
C PHE A 27 -32.98 -19.90 -22.49
N THR A 28 -33.44 -20.97 -21.85
CA THR A 28 -33.69 -22.28 -22.48
C THR A 28 -34.74 -22.19 -23.59
N ALA A 29 -35.78 -21.37 -23.40
CA ALA A 29 -36.76 -21.09 -24.44
C ALA A 29 -36.14 -20.40 -25.67
N GLN A 30 -35.18 -19.49 -25.49
CA GLN A 30 -34.47 -18.87 -26.60
C GLN A 30 -33.55 -19.85 -27.32
N VAL A 31 -32.81 -20.68 -26.58
CA VAL A 31 -31.95 -21.72 -27.15
C VAL A 31 -32.75 -22.66 -28.04
N THR A 32 -33.89 -23.14 -27.53
CA THR A 32 -34.79 -24.03 -28.28
C THR A 32 -35.31 -23.38 -29.56
N ARG A 33 -35.66 -22.09 -29.51
CA ARG A 33 -36.24 -21.37 -30.66
C ARG A 33 -35.21 -21.00 -31.73
N ARG A 34 -33.97 -20.69 -31.35
CA ARG A 34 -33.00 -20.02 -32.23
C ARG A 34 -31.54 -20.39 -31.98
N SER A 35 -31.28 -21.67 -31.72
CA SER A 35 -29.95 -22.25 -31.42
C SER A 35 -28.82 -21.74 -32.32
N ASP A 36 -29.02 -21.69 -33.64
CA ASP A 36 -27.96 -21.34 -34.59
C ASP A 36 -27.75 -19.83 -34.79
N THR A 37 -28.57 -19.00 -34.13
CA THR A 37 -28.46 -17.54 -34.25
C THR A 37 -27.47 -16.98 -33.25
N LEU A 38 -26.78 -15.89 -33.62
CA LEU A 38 -25.82 -15.22 -32.76
C LEU A 38 -26.50 -14.66 -31.49
N ALA A 39 -25.93 -14.96 -30.33
CA ALA A 39 -26.43 -14.56 -29.02
C ALA A 39 -25.50 -13.60 -28.29
N LEU A 40 -24.19 -13.88 -28.32
CA LEU A 40 -23.19 -13.18 -27.52
C LEU A 40 -21.95 -12.87 -28.36
N VAL A 41 -21.41 -11.66 -28.17
CA VAL A 41 -20.20 -11.19 -28.83
C VAL A 41 -19.31 -10.54 -27.77
N ASP A 42 -18.07 -11.01 -27.67
CA ASP A 42 -17.07 -10.41 -26.79
C ASP A 42 -16.81 -8.95 -27.19
N PRO A 43 -16.35 -8.11 -26.24
CA PRO A 43 -16.03 -6.73 -26.55
C PRO A 43 -14.85 -6.65 -27.53
N VAL A 44 -14.82 -5.58 -28.34
CA VAL A 44 -13.77 -5.38 -29.36
C VAL A 44 -12.35 -5.32 -28.78
N ASN A 45 -12.22 -4.94 -27.50
CA ASN A 45 -10.95 -4.86 -26.78
C ASN A 45 -10.58 -6.17 -26.05
N ALA A 46 -11.24 -7.31 -26.33
CA ALA A 46 -10.95 -8.59 -25.68
C ALA A 46 -9.45 -8.98 -25.69
N MET A 47 -8.71 -8.58 -26.74
CA MET A 47 -7.26 -8.82 -26.79
C MET A 47 -6.50 -8.16 -25.64
N GLY A 48 -6.86 -6.92 -25.29
CA GLY A 48 -6.22 -6.20 -24.18
C GLY A 48 -6.74 -6.61 -22.80
N VAL A 49 -7.87 -7.32 -22.73
CA VAL A 49 -8.52 -7.71 -21.47
C VAL A 49 -8.21 -9.16 -21.09
N VAL A 50 -8.21 -10.08 -22.07
CA VAL A 50 -8.03 -11.52 -21.86
C VAL A 50 -7.03 -12.16 -22.82
N GLY A 51 -6.27 -11.38 -23.60
CA GLY A 51 -5.18 -11.90 -24.44
C GLY A 51 -5.63 -12.75 -25.63
N ARG A 52 -6.90 -12.66 -26.05
CA ARG A 52 -7.43 -13.41 -27.20
C ARG A 52 -8.42 -12.59 -28.05
N ALA A 53 -8.65 -13.04 -29.28
CA ALA A 53 -9.57 -12.38 -30.20
C ALA A 53 -11.03 -12.46 -29.69
N PRO A 54 -11.89 -11.46 -29.99
CA PRO A 54 -13.28 -11.48 -29.56
C PRO A 54 -14.04 -12.70 -30.09
N ARG A 55 -14.67 -13.46 -29.19
CA ARG A 55 -15.55 -14.58 -29.54
C ARG A 55 -16.92 -14.10 -30.03
N ARG A 56 -17.58 -14.95 -30.81
CA ARG A 56 -18.95 -14.79 -31.29
C ARG A 56 -19.65 -16.12 -31.09
N LEU A 57 -20.63 -16.17 -30.18
CA LEU A 57 -21.30 -17.40 -29.78
C LEU A 57 -22.77 -17.37 -30.20
N THR A 58 -23.24 -18.45 -30.80
CA THR A 58 -24.67 -18.69 -31.03
C THR A 58 -25.40 -19.08 -29.74
N TRP A 59 -26.73 -19.07 -29.75
CA TRP A 59 -27.53 -19.53 -28.60
C TRP A 59 -27.22 -20.98 -28.21
N GLY A 60 -26.98 -21.87 -29.17
CA GLY A 60 -26.57 -23.26 -28.89
C GLY A 60 -25.18 -23.32 -28.25
N GLN A 61 -24.21 -22.57 -28.78
CA GLN A 61 -22.84 -22.57 -28.25
C GLN A 61 -22.75 -22.01 -26.83
N ILE A 62 -23.49 -20.94 -26.52
CA ILE A 62 -23.57 -20.43 -25.16
C ILE A 62 -24.30 -21.40 -24.23
N ALA A 63 -25.34 -22.12 -24.70
CA ALA A 63 -26.01 -23.14 -23.90
C ALA A 63 -25.05 -24.26 -23.49
N ASP A 64 -24.26 -24.79 -24.44
CA ASP A 64 -23.24 -25.80 -24.15
C ASP A 64 -22.18 -25.28 -23.16
N GLU A 65 -21.80 -24.00 -23.26
CA GLU A 65 -20.86 -23.36 -22.32
C GLU A 65 -21.46 -23.24 -20.91
N VAL A 66 -22.71 -22.81 -20.81
CA VAL A 66 -23.46 -22.70 -19.55
C VAL A 66 -23.61 -24.06 -18.88
N ASP A 67 -23.93 -25.12 -19.64
CA ASP A 67 -24.03 -26.48 -19.10
C ASP A 67 -22.70 -26.97 -18.52
N ARG A 68 -21.59 -26.76 -19.24
CA ARG A 68 -20.26 -27.10 -18.74
C ARG A 68 -19.91 -26.34 -17.46
N MET A 69 -20.15 -25.02 -17.43
CA MET A 69 -19.88 -24.21 -16.24
C MET A 69 -20.74 -24.64 -15.04
N THR A 70 -22.02 -24.93 -15.28
CA THR A 70 -22.95 -25.44 -14.26
C THR A 70 -22.42 -26.75 -13.66
N ALA A 71 -21.98 -27.67 -14.51
CA ALA A 71 -21.40 -28.94 -14.08
C ALA A 71 -20.12 -28.75 -13.25
N VAL A 72 -19.24 -27.81 -13.65
CA VAL A 72 -18.02 -27.48 -12.91
C VAL A 72 -18.34 -26.92 -11.53
N LEU A 73 -19.29 -25.97 -11.43
CA LEU A 73 -19.70 -25.39 -10.14
C LEU A 73 -20.29 -26.45 -9.22
N HIS A 74 -21.19 -27.29 -9.76
CA HIS A 74 -21.78 -28.38 -8.99
C HIS A 74 -20.71 -29.39 -8.51
N ALA A 75 -19.75 -29.76 -9.36
CA ALA A 75 -18.65 -30.64 -9.01
C ALA A 75 -17.70 -30.04 -7.96
N ALA A 76 -17.52 -28.72 -7.98
CA ALA A 76 -16.73 -27.98 -6.99
C ALA A 76 -17.41 -27.87 -5.61
N GLY A 77 -18.63 -28.40 -5.46
CA GLY A 77 -19.35 -28.40 -4.19
C GLY A 77 -20.38 -27.29 -4.05
N VAL A 78 -20.51 -26.39 -5.02
CA VAL A 78 -21.54 -25.33 -5.01
C VAL A 78 -22.92 -25.96 -5.17
N ARG A 79 -23.88 -25.50 -4.35
CA ARG A 79 -25.25 -25.98 -4.29
C ARG A 79 -26.23 -24.83 -4.51
N ARG A 80 -27.50 -25.19 -4.66
CA ARG A 80 -28.60 -24.23 -4.71
C ARG A 80 -28.62 -23.39 -3.42
N ASP A 81 -28.95 -22.11 -3.58
CA ASP A 81 -29.03 -21.09 -2.53
C ASP A 81 -27.68 -20.66 -1.93
N ASP A 82 -26.56 -21.26 -2.35
CA ASP A 82 -25.22 -20.78 -2.01
C ASP A 82 -24.96 -19.40 -2.63
N VAL A 83 -24.07 -18.64 -1.98
CA VAL A 83 -23.59 -17.35 -2.49
C VAL A 83 -22.22 -17.51 -3.13
N VAL A 84 -22.07 -17.02 -4.36
CA VAL A 84 -20.81 -17.04 -5.11
C VAL A 84 -20.43 -15.63 -5.54
N VAL A 85 -19.21 -15.21 -5.19
CA VAL A 85 -18.64 -13.94 -5.67
C VAL A 85 -18.18 -14.12 -7.11
N VAL A 86 -18.51 -13.18 -7.99
CA VAL A 86 -18.05 -13.19 -9.38
C VAL A 86 -17.30 -11.90 -9.69
N GLN A 87 -16.00 -12.01 -9.91
CA GLN A 87 -15.09 -10.94 -10.28
C GLN A 87 -14.47 -11.20 -11.66
N LEU A 88 -15.24 -10.93 -12.71
CA LEU A 88 -14.80 -11.07 -14.10
C LEU A 88 -14.87 -9.70 -14.82
N PRO A 89 -13.98 -9.44 -15.79
CA PRO A 89 -14.13 -8.29 -16.67
C PRO A 89 -15.38 -8.45 -17.55
N ASN A 90 -15.78 -7.38 -18.25
CA ASN A 90 -16.97 -7.39 -19.11
C ASN A 90 -16.73 -8.14 -20.43
N ILE A 91 -16.62 -9.46 -20.35
CA ILE A 91 -16.40 -10.41 -21.45
C ILE A 91 -17.52 -11.46 -21.47
N GLY A 92 -17.59 -12.27 -22.52
CA GLY A 92 -18.66 -13.25 -22.68
C GLY A 92 -18.76 -14.28 -21.55
N GLU A 93 -17.63 -14.67 -20.96
CA GLU A 93 -17.60 -15.55 -19.78
C GLU A 93 -18.40 -15.02 -18.60
N LEU A 94 -18.46 -13.70 -18.40
CA LEU A 94 -19.28 -13.10 -17.36
C LEU A 94 -20.76 -13.45 -17.56
N THR A 95 -21.25 -13.40 -18.81
CA THR A 95 -22.63 -13.78 -19.13
C THR A 95 -22.85 -15.28 -18.92
N SER A 96 -21.91 -16.12 -19.38
CA SER A 96 -22.00 -17.57 -19.22
C SER A 96 -22.02 -18.00 -17.75
N VAL A 97 -21.19 -17.39 -16.90
CA VAL A 97 -21.15 -17.66 -15.45
C VAL A 97 -22.45 -17.25 -14.78
N TYR A 98 -23.02 -16.09 -15.11
CA TYR A 98 -24.28 -15.66 -14.52
C TYR A 98 -25.44 -16.59 -14.88
N LEU A 99 -25.49 -17.05 -16.14
CA LEU A 99 -26.47 -18.04 -16.59
C LEU A 99 -26.28 -19.39 -15.90
N ALA A 100 -25.03 -19.84 -15.73
CA ALA A 100 -24.72 -21.09 -15.03
C ALA A 100 -25.12 -21.03 -13.54
N CYS A 101 -24.84 -19.91 -12.87
CA CYS A 101 -25.30 -19.68 -11.50
C CYS A 101 -26.83 -19.66 -11.42
N ALA A 102 -27.50 -18.98 -12.35
CA ALA A 102 -28.97 -18.97 -12.41
C ALA A 102 -29.55 -20.38 -12.60
N ARG A 103 -28.97 -21.18 -13.49
CA ARG A 103 -29.35 -22.58 -13.74
C ARG A 103 -29.15 -23.48 -12.50
N LEU A 104 -28.05 -23.29 -11.78
CA LEU A 104 -27.76 -24.03 -10.56
C LEU A 104 -28.60 -23.56 -9.35
N GLY A 105 -29.23 -22.39 -9.45
CA GLY A 105 -29.97 -21.75 -8.36
C GLY A 105 -29.06 -21.07 -7.33
N VAL A 106 -27.89 -20.59 -7.76
CA VAL A 106 -26.88 -19.92 -6.95
C VAL A 106 -27.11 -18.41 -6.94
N ILE A 107 -26.87 -17.77 -5.80
CA ILE A 107 -26.93 -16.32 -5.63
C ILE A 107 -25.59 -15.71 -6.03
N VAL A 108 -25.60 -14.88 -7.07
CA VAL A 108 -24.39 -14.18 -7.53
C VAL A 108 -24.20 -12.88 -6.77
N THR A 109 -23.01 -12.71 -6.19
CA THR A 109 -22.53 -11.44 -5.64
C THR A 109 -21.53 -10.82 -6.62
N PRO A 110 -21.90 -9.79 -7.41
CA PRO A 110 -20.97 -9.13 -8.32
C PRO A 110 -19.84 -8.43 -7.57
N ALA A 111 -18.61 -8.66 -8.01
CA ALA A 111 -17.45 -7.86 -7.60
C ALA A 111 -16.85 -7.19 -8.86
N PRO A 112 -16.75 -5.84 -8.87
CA PRO A 112 -16.04 -5.14 -9.93
C PRO A 112 -14.60 -5.67 -10.11
N ALA A 113 -14.18 -5.84 -11.37
CA ALA A 113 -12.83 -6.32 -11.68
C ALA A 113 -11.70 -5.40 -11.17
N GLN A 114 -12.02 -4.15 -10.81
CA GLN A 114 -11.08 -3.17 -10.27
C GLN A 114 -10.88 -3.30 -8.75
N TYR A 115 -11.79 -4.00 -8.07
CA TYR A 115 -11.74 -4.15 -6.62
C TYR A 115 -10.55 -5.01 -6.22
N ARG A 116 -9.87 -4.56 -5.16
CA ARG A 116 -8.68 -5.20 -4.63
C ARG A 116 -9.04 -5.95 -3.35
N GLU A 117 -8.03 -6.46 -2.67
CA GLU A 117 -8.19 -7.33 -1.51
C GLU A 117 -9.16 -6.76 -0.47
N SER A 118 -9.02 -5.49 -0.09
CA SER A 118 -9.86 -4.85 0.93
C SER A 118 -11.35 -4.92 0.62
N GLU A 119 -11.74 -4.61 -0.62
CA GLU A 119 -13.13 -4.64 -1.04
C GLU A 119 -13.63 -6.09 -1.18
N LEU A 120 -12.80 -6.99 -1.72
CA LEU A 120 -13.18 -8.40 -1.89
C LEU A 120 -13.35 -9.10 -0.54
N ALA A 121 -12.43 -8.91 0.40
CA ALA A 121 -12.51 -9.43 1.75
C ALA A 121 -13.78 -8.94 2.44
N HIS A 122 -14.10 -7.65 2.28
CA HIS A 122 -15.34 -7.07 2.80
C HIS A 122 -16.61 -7.71 2.20
N ILE A 123 -16.62 -7.94 0.89
CA ILE A 123 -17.75 -8.57 0.20
C ILE A 123 -17.92 -10.01 0.68
N VAL A 124 -16.85 -10.80 0.69
CA VAL A 124 -16.88 -12.20 1.12
C VAL A 124 -17.37 -12.31 2.57
N ALA A 125 -16.84 -11.49 3.48
CA ALA A 125 -17.20 -11.49 4.89
C ALA A 125 -18.67 -11.09 5.17
N ARG A 126 -19.31 -10.32 4.27
CA ARG A 126 -20.71 -9.88 4.44
C ARG A 126 -21.74 -10.73 3.72
N THR A 127 -21.30 -11.55 2.78
CA THR A 127 -22.19 -12.32 1.92
C THR A 127 -22.18 -13.81 2.22
N ASP A 128 -21.33 -14.26 3.15
CA ASP A 128 -21.12 -15.68 3.46
C ASP A 128 -20.85 -16.51 2.19
N ALA A 129 -20.11 -15.92 1.26
CA ALA A 129 -19.82 -16.53 -0.03
C ALA A 129 -18.99 -17.81 0.15
N VAL A 130 -19.44 -18.90 -0.47
CA VAL A 130 -18.79 -20.22 -0.39
C VAL A 130 -17.72 -20.42 -1.46
N ALA A 131 -17.74 -19.59 -2.52
CA ALA A 131 -16.77 -19.61 -3.60
C ALA A 131 -16.63 -18.24 -4.26
N ALA A 132 -15.51 -18.03 -4.94
CA ALA A 132 -15.27 -16.88 -5.80
C ALA A 132 -14.83 -17.35 -7.20
N ILE A 133 -15.39 -16.73 -8.24
CA ILE A 133 -15.03 -16.92 -9.64
C ILE A 133 -14.32 -15.65 -10.09
N THR A 134 -13.03 -15.77 -10.42
CA THR A 134 -12.21 -14.62 -10.85
C THR A 134 -11.57 -14.89 -12.21
N ALA A 135 -11.05 -13.84 -12.86
CA ALA A 135 -10.30 -14.02 -14.09
C ALA A 135 -8.98 -14.75 -13.77
N ALA A 136 -8.80 -15.94 -14.33
CA ALA A 136 -7.52 -16.66 -14.24
C ALA A 136 -6.42 -15.83 -14.93
N TYR A 137 -5.22 -15.80 -14.38
CA TYR A 137 -4.00 -15.27 -15.02
C TYR A 137 -3.57 -16.06 -16.29
N GLY A 138 -4.52 -16.68 -17.00
CA GLY A 138 -4.25 -17.63 -18.09
C GLY A 138 -3.67 -18.97 -17.64
N LEU A 139 -3.67 -19.26 -16.33
CA LEU A 139 -3.15 -20.52 -15.79
C LEU A 139 -4.12 -21.66 -16.12
N THR A 140 -3.60 -22.72 -16.73
CA THR A 140 -4.35 -23.92 -17.11
C THR A 140 -3.56 -25.16 -16.76
N GLY A 141 -4.22 -26.34 -16.74
CA GLY A 141 -3.54 -27.60 -16.44
C GLY A 141 -2.86 -27.62 -15.08
N ALA A 142 -1.63 -28.13 -15.03
CA ALA A 142 -0.85 -28.24 -13.80
C ALA A 142 -0.61 -26.89 -13.09
N ALA A 143 -0.40 -25.80 -13.83
CA ALA A 143 -0.21 -24.47 -13.25
C ALA A 143 -1.44 -23.96 -12.49
N ALA A 144 -2.64 -24.30 -12.96
CA ALA A 144 -3.88 -23.94 -12.26
C ALA A 144 -4.03 -24.74 -10.95
N GLU A 145 -3.61 -26.01 -10.93
CA GLU A 145 -3.61 -26.81 -9.69
C GLU A 145 -2.55 -26.30 -8.70
N ASP A 146 -1.35 -25.98 -9.17
CA ASP A 146 -0.30 -25.39 -8.32
C ASP A 146 -0.77 -24.06 -7.70
N ALA A 147 -1.43 -23.20 -8.47
CA ALA A 147 -1.94 -21.90 -8.00
C ALA A 147 -2.91 -22.02 -6.82
N LYS A 148 -3.75 -23.07 -6.78
CA LYS A 148 -4.69 -23.32 -5.68
C LYS A 148 -3.98 -23.54 -4.33
N SER A 149 -2.76 -24.05 -4.36
CA SER A 149 -1.95 -24.23 -3.15
C SER A 149 -0.99 -23.06 -2.89
N LEU A 150 -0.41 -22.50 -3.96
CA LEU A 150 0.60 -21.45 -3.86
C LEU A 150 0.02 -20.13 -3.36
N PHE A 151 -1.09 -19.64 -3.94
CA PHE A 151 -1.61 -18.32 -3.59
C PHE A 151 -2.08 -18.23 -2.13
N PRO A 152 -2.79 -19.24 -1.58
CA PRO A 152 -3.09 -19.24 -0.14
C PRO A 152 -1.85 -19.31 0.74
N ALA A 153 -0.79 -20.02 0.32
CA ALA A 153 0.46 -20.09 1.07
C ALA A 153 1.20 -18.75 1.09
N LEU A 154 1.26 -18.05 -0.05
CA LEU A 154 1.83 -16.70 -0.15
C LEU A 154 1.05 -15.70 0.70
N TYR A 155 -0.29 -15.76 0.65
CA TYR A 155 -1.15 -14.93 1.50
C TYR A 155 -0.93 -15.19 2.99
N LYS A 156 -0.92 -16.47 3.37
CA LYS A 156 -0.63 -16.87 4.75
C LYS A 156 0.72 -16.34 5.22
N ALA A 157 1.76 -16.47 4.39
CA ALA A 157 3.09 -15.93 4.71
C ALA A 157 3.07 -14.40 4.86
N PHE A 158 2.38 -13.69 3.97
CA PHE A 158 2.22 -12.23 4.03
C PHE A 158 1.63 -11.78 5.37
N VAL A 159 0.53 -12.42 5.79
CA VAL A 159 -0.17 -12.07 7.03
C VAL A 159 0.61 -12.53 8.27
N GLU A 160 1.09 -13.78 8.30
CA GLU A 160 1.75 -14.32 9.50
C GLU A 160 3.11 -13.69 9.78
N LYS A 161 3.78 -13.13 8.77
CA LYS A 161 5.08 -12.47 8.91
C LYS A 161 5.01 -10.96 8.96
N ASP A 162 3.81 -10.37 9.00
CA ASP A 162 3.61 -8.93 8.96
C ASP A 162 4.41 -8.27 7.82
N MET A 163 4.25 -8.81 6.61
CA MET A 163 4.89 -8.25 5.43
C MET A 163 4.20 -6.93 5.05
N ASP A 164 5.00 -5.90 4.74
CA ASP A 164 4.51 -4.68 4.08
C ASP A 164 4.33 -4.91 2.58
N MET A 165 5.17 -5.77 2.00
CA MET A 165 5.15 -6.10 0.57
C MET A 165 5.63 -7.53 0.34
N LEU A 166 4.93 -8.25 -0.54
CA LEU A 166 5.37 -9.51 -1.15
C LEU A 166 5.17 -9.38 -2.66
N GLU A 167 6.25 -9.10 -3.37
CA GLU A 167 6.27 -9.05 -4.84
C GLU A 167 6.88 -10.34 -5.37
N VAL A 168 6.13 -11.10 -6.18
CA VAL A 168 6.69 -12.24 -6.93
C VAL A 168 6.89 -11.80 -8.38
N ASN A 169 8.15 -11.71 -8.81
CA ASN A 169 8.47 -11.20 -10.14
C ASN A 169 9.78 -11.79 -10.70
N PRO A 170 9.72 -12.85 -11.54
CA PRO A 170 8.53 -13.39 -12.18
C PRO A 170 7.91 -14.60 -11.45
N LEU A 171 6.58 -14.72 -11.54
CA LEU A 171 5.85 -15.97 -11.36
C LEU A 171 5.79 -16.68 -12.71
N ILE A 172 6.47 -17.82 -12.84
CA ILE A 172 6.64 -18.49 -14.14
C ILE A 172 5.80 -19.77 -14.25
N VAL A 173 5.39 -20.09 -15.49
CA VAL A 173 4.96 -21.44 -15.87
C VAL A 173 6.14 -22.14 -16.54
N MET A 174 6.61 -23.22 -15.93
CA MET A 174 7.70 -24.04 -16.45
C MET A 174 7.28 -24.81 -17.71
N LYS A 175 8.25 -25.37 -18.43
CA LYS A 175 7.99 -26.15 -19.66
C LYS A 175 7.15 -27.41 -19.45
N ASP A 176 7.14 -27.95 -18.23
CA ASP A 176 6.30 -29.07 -17.82
C ASP A 176 4.88 -28.64 -17.40
N GLY A 177 4.57 -27.35 -17.50
CA GLY A 177 3.26 -26.79 -17.19
C GLY A 177 3.05 -26.43 -15.71
N HIS A 178 4.05 -26.59 -14.84
CA HIS A 178 3.93 -26.27 -13.41
C HIS A 178 4.29 -24.80 -13.10
N LEU A 179 3.67 -24.26 -12.06
CA LEU A 179 3.88 -22.88 -11.61
C LEU A 179 5.05 -22.79 -10.63
N ARG A 180 5.93 -21.80 -10.76
CA ARG A 180 7.04 -21.56 -9.81
C ARG A 180 7.23 -20.09 -9.54
N VAL A 181 7.47 -19.77 -8.27
CA VAL A 181 8.04 -18.48 -7.82
C VAL A 181 9.51 -18.52 -8.20
N LEU A 182 9.90 -17.82 -9.27
CA LEU A 182 11.31 -17.77 -9.68
C LEU A 182 12.09 -16.78 -8.82
N ASP A 183 11.44 -15.67 -8.49
CA ASP A 183 12.03 -14.59 -7.69
C ASP A 183 10.94 -13.92 -6.85
N ALA A 184 11.34 -13.37 -5.70
CA ALA A 184 10.48 -12.61 -4.82
C ALA A 184 11.24 -11.50 -4.11
N LYS A 185 10.62 -10.31 -4.04
CA LYS A 185 11.05 -9.20 -3.19
C LYS A 185 10.06 -9.03 -2.05
N VAL A 186 10.57 -9.05 -0.83
CA VAL A 186 9.75 -9.00 0.39
C VAL A 186 10.22 -7.85 1.27
N SER A 187 9.28 -7.07 1.81
CA SER A 187 9.54 -6.12 2.89
C SER A 187 8.59 -6.39 4.06
N PHE A 188 9.02 -6.04 5.26
CA PHE A 188 8.32 -6.32 6.51
C PHE A 188 7.98 -5.02 7.24
N ASP A 189 6.86 -5.00 7.96
CA ASP A 189 6.50 -3.88 8.83
C ASP A 189 7.51 -3.77 9.97
N GLY A 190 8.30 -2.70 9.95
CA GLY A 190 9.27 -2.39 10.99
C GLY A 190 8.66 -2.34 12.40
N ASN A 191 7.39 -1.93 12.52
CA ASN A 191 6.68 -1.85 13.79
C ASN A 191 6.28 -3.23 14.33
N ALA A 192 6.26 -4.28 13.50
CA ALA A 192 5.93 -5.64 13.92
C ALA A 192 7.17 -6.48 14.27
N LEU A 193 8.39 -5.99 14.01
CA LEU A 193 9.63 -6.75 14.22
C LEU A 193 9.86 -7.19 15.69
N PHE A 194 9.22 -6.52 16.66
CA PHE A 194 9.31 -6.93 18.07
C PHE A 194 8.81 -8.37 18.31
N ARG A 195 7.93 -8.89 17.45
CA ARG A 195 7.38 -10.26 17.53
C ARG A 195 7.95 -11.24 16.48
N HIS A 196 8.95 -10.82 15.70
CA HIS A 196 9.56 -11.62 14.62
C HIS A 196 11.08 -11.70 14.75
N ASP A 197 11.56 -12.52 15.70
CA ASP A 197 13.00 -12.74 15.90
C ASP A 197 13.68 -13.40 14.70
N ASP A 198 12.97 -14.25 13.99
CA ASP A 198 13.45 -14.92 12.78
C ASP A 198 13.65 -13.94 11.61
N ILE A 199 12.76 -12.94 11.46
CA ILE A 199 12.91 -11.89 10.44
C ILE A 199 14.04 -10.92 10.82
N LYS A 200 14.14 -10.51 12.09
CA LYS A 200 15.25 -9.66 12.55
C LYS A 200 16.62 -10.28 12.29
N ALA A 201 16.74 -11.61 12.41
CA ALA A 201 17.98 -12.33 12.13
C ALA A 201 18.39 -12.33 10.65
N LEU A 202 17.47 -11.98 9.73
CA LEU A 202 17.74 -11.90 8.29
C LEU A 202 18.14 -10.49 7.83
N ARG A 203 18.17 -9.49 8.72
CA ARG A 203 18.59 -8.12 8.36
C ARG A 203 20.05 -8.12 7.93
N ASP A 204 20.31 -7.64 6.73
CA ASP A 204 21.64 -7.44 6.19
C ASP A 204 22.03 -5.96 6.24
N GLU A 205 22.79 -5.60 7.26
CA GLU A 205 23.27 -4.23 7.46
C GLU A 205 24.30 -3.79 6.38
N THR A 206 24.81 -4.71 5.56
CA THR A 206 25.79 -4.34 4.52
C THR A 206 25.18 -3.65 3.30
N GLU A 207 23.87 -3.75 3.15
CA GLU A 207 23.06 -3.11 2.09
C GLU A 207 22.44 -1.78 2.55
N GLU A 208 22.69 -1.34 3.79
CA GLU A 208 22.15 -0.12 4.39
C GLU A 208 23.22 0.98 4.52
N ASP A 209 22.80 2.25 4.58
CA ASP A 209 23.72 3.37 4.83
C ASP A 209 24.23 3.31 6.29
N ALA A 210 25.55 3.31 6.47
CA ALA A 210 26.20 3.29 7.78
C ALA A 210 25.72 4.41 8.73
N LYS A 211 25.34 5.57 8.19
CA LYS A 211 24.75 6.69 8.96
C LYS A 211 23.36 6.36 9.48
N GLU A 212 22.53 5.68 8.68
CA GLU A 212 21.19 5.24 9.09
C GLU A 212 21.26 4.13 10.15
N ILE A 213 22.20 3.20 9.99
CA ILE A 213 22.48 2.16 11.00
C ILE A 213 22.88 2.81 12.32
N GLU A 214 23.83 3.73 12.30
CA GLU A 214 24.29 4.42 13.52
C GLU A 214 23.16 5.24 14.16
N ALA A 215 22.36 5.95 13.36
CA ALA A 215 21.19 6.69 13.83
C ALA A 215 20.17 5.79 14.53
N SER A 216 19.93 4.58 14.00
CA SER A 216 18.97 3.64 14.58
C SER A 216 19.33 3.20 16.01
N LYS A 217 20.61 3.16 16.37
CA LYS A 217 21.08 2.83 17.73
C LYS A 217 20.70 3.90 18.76
N TRP A 218 20.46 5.12 18.29
CA TRP A 218 20.06 6.27 19.11
C TRP A 218 18.56 6.56 19.03
N ASP A 219 17.80 5.70 18.35
CA ASP A 219 16.38 5.93 18.11
C ASP A 219 16.16 7.30 17.44
N LEU A 220 16.94 7.54 16.38
CA LEU A 220 16.86 8.68 15.48
C LEU A 220 16.37 8.16 14.12
N ALA A 221 15.32 8.77 13.58
CA ALA A 221 14.93 8.50 12.20
C ALA A 221 15.78 9.39 11.29
N TYR A 222 16.73 8.79 10.58
CA TYR A 222 17.69 9.47 9.72
C TYR A 222 17.61 8.91 8.31
N VAL A 223 17.70 9.77 7.31
CA VAL A 223 17.85 9.38 5.89
C VAL A 223 18.88 10.28 5.24
N SER A 224 19.87 9.69 4.58
CA SER A 224 20.90 10.42 3.84
C SER A 224 20.32 11.04 2.56
N LEU A 225 20.73 12.26 2.23
CA LEU A 225 20.39 12.96 0.97
C LEU A 225 21.65 13.60 0.36
N ASP A 226 21.58 14.03 -0.89
CA ASP A 226 22.73 14.53 -1.66
C ASP A 226 23.05 16.03 -1.46
N GLY A 227 22.48 16.66 -0.43
CA GLY A 227 22.60 18.10 -0.19
C GLY A 227 23.79 18.53 0.66
N ASN A 228 23.77 19.81 1.08
CA ASN A 228 24.85 20.45 1.83
C ASN A 228 24.40 21.10 3.14
N ILE A 229 23.10 21.16 3.45
CA ILE A 229 22.60 21.65 4.73
C ILE A 229 22.03 20.49 5.54
N GLY A 230 22.71 20.15 6.64
CA GLY A 230 22.23 19.14 7.56
C GLY A 230 21.00 19.63 8.32
N CYS A 231 20.00 18.76 8.50
CA CYS A 231 18.79 19.09 9.26
C CYS A 231 18.73 18.26 10.54
N MET A 232 18.35 18.87 11.65
CA MET A 232 17.99 18.15 12.89
C MET A 232 16.71 18.76 13.46
N VAL A 233 15.65 17.96 13.50
CA VAL A 233 14.30 18.44 13.77
C VAL A 233 13.58 17.47 14.70
N ASN A 234 12.59 17.92 15.46
CA ASN A 234 11.68 17.03 16.17
C ASN A 234 10.30 16.96 15.48
N GLY A 235 9.92 15.74 15.10
CA GLY A 235 8.71 15.42 14.36
C GLY A 235 8.95 15.32 12.84
N ALA A 236 8.63 14.16 12.28
CA ALA A 236 8.83 13.85 10.86
C ALA A 236 8.20 14.88 9.90
N GLY A 237 6.99 15.36 10.19
CA GLY A 237 6.34 16.39 9.37
C GLY A 237 7.10 17.72 9.36
N LEU A 238 7.64 18.14 10.52
CA LEU A 238 8.44 19.36 10.63
C LEU A 238 9.82 19.15 9.98
N ALA A 239 10.38 17.95 10.06
CA ALA A 239 11.64 17.61 9.40
C ALA A 239 11.51 17.74 7.88
N MET A 240 10.44 17.19 7.29
CA MET A 240 10.13 17.37 5.86
C MET A 240 9.92 18.84 5.50
N ALA A 241 9.13 19.59 6.26
CA ALA A 241 8.92 21.02 6.00
C ALA A 241 10.22 21.84 6.11
N THR A 242 11.15 21.44 6.98
CA THR A 242 12.46 22.10 7.12
C THR A 242 13.36 21.82 5.92
N MET A 243 13.36 20.58 5.42
CA MET A 243 14.04 20.24 4.17
C MET A 243 13.47 21.02 2.99
N ASP A 244 12.14 21.09 2.90
CA ASP A 244 11.44 21.82 1.83
C ASP A 244 11.77 23.31 1.86
N ILE A 245 11.84 23.94 3.04
CA ILE A 245 12.16 25.37 3.13
C ILE A 245 13.64 25.66 2.80
N ILE A 246 14.57 24.77 3.17
CA ILE A 246 15.97 24.86 2.72
C ILE A 246 16.03 24.85 1.19
N LYS A 247 15.27 23.94 0.57
CA LYS A 247 15.18 23.81 -0.89
C LYS A 247 14.53 25.03 -1.54
N LEU A 248 13.49 25.57 -0.91
CA LEU A 248 12.82 26.80 -1.35
C LEU A 248 13.80 27.99 -1.40
N TYR A 249 14.73 28.07 -0.46
CA TYR A 249 15.77 29.09 -0.40
C TYR A 249 17.05 28.77 -1.21
N GLY A 250 17.00 27.75 -2.06
CA GLY A 250 18.02 27.50 -3.09
C GLY A 250 19.26 26.73 -2.63
N LYS A 251 19.21 26.06 -1.48
CA LYS A 251 20.23 25.09 -1.03
C LYS A 251 19.61 23.69 -0.99
N GLU A 252 20.42 22.66 -0.83
CA GLU A 252 19.92 21.27 -0.82
C GLU A 252 20.05 20.67 0.59
N PRO A 253 19.01 20.04 1.14
CA PRO A 253 19.10 19.35 2.42
C PRO A 253 19.98 18.11 2.30
N ALA A 254 20.96 17.97 3.19
CA ALA A 254 21.91 16.85 3.22
C ALA A 254 21.35 15.60 3.89
N ASN A 255 20.30 15.74 4.70
CA ASN A 255 19.66 14.63 5.37
C ASN A 255 18.25 14.99 5.86
N PHE A 256 17.46 13.96 6.08
CA PHE A 256 16.35 13.97 7.04
C PHE A 256 16.89 13.50 8.39
N CYS A 257 16.54 14.17 9.49
CA CYS A 257 16.78 13.65 10.84
C CYS A 257 15.68 14.12 11.78
N ASP A 258 14.88 13.17 12.24
CA ASP A 258 13.90 13.35 13.31
C ASP A 258 14.46 12.78 14.62
N VAL A 259 14.65 13.66 15.61
CA VAL A 259 15.09 13.30 16.97
C VAL A 259 13.94 12.84 17.88
N GLY A 260 12.71 12.84 17.38
CA GLY A 260 11.49 12.51 18.11
C GLY A 260 11.12 13.53 19.18
N GLY A 261 10.17 13.18 20.05
CA GLY A 261 9.69 14.09 21.11
C GLY A 261 10.70 14.40 22.23
N GLY A 262 11.85 13.69 22.26
CA GLY A 262 12.88 13.83 23.30
C GLY A 262 14.22 14.29 22.72
N ALA A 263 14.50 15.59 22.78
CA ALA A 263 15.80 16.16 22.38
C ALA A 263 16.80 16.20 23.56
N GLY A 264 17.09 15.03 24.14
CA GLY A 264 18.09 14.93 25.21
C GLY A 264 19.51 15.23 24.71
N LYS A 265 20.41 15.67 25.60
CA LYS A 265 21.80 16.04 25.27
C LYS A 265 22.53 14.94 24.46
N GLU A 266 22.41 13.69 24.90
CA GLU A 266 23.11 12.54 24.29
C GLU A 266 22.61 12.27 22.86
N LYS A 267 21.28 12.25 22.66
CA LYS A 267 20.68 12.09 21.32
C LYS A 267 21.08 13.24 20.38
N VAL A 268 21.08 14.48 20.87
CA VAL A 268 21.50 15.65 20.09
C VAL A 268 22.99 15.56 19.71
N ALA A 269 23.85 15.15 20.63
CA ALA A 269 25.28 14.96 20.35
C ALA A 269 25.52 13.83 19.33
N ALA A 270 24.77 12.73 19.43
CA ALA A 270 24.82 11.64 18.45
C ALA A 270 24.37 12.13 17.06
N ALA A 271 23.25 12.85 16.98
CA ALA A 271 22.76 13.42 15.72
C ALA A 271 23.79 14.34 15.07
N PHE A 272 24.45 15.22 15.83
CA PHE A 272 25.53 16.06 15.30
C PHE A 272 26.72 15.24 14.78
N LYS A 273 27.15 14.19 15.50
CA LYS A 273 28.24 13.31 15.05
C LYS A 273 27.88 12.61 13.73
N ILE A 274 26.64 12.14 13.58
CA ILE A 274 26.16 11.48 12.36
C ILE A 274 26.08 12.47 11.20
N ILE A 275 25.46 13.64 11.40
CA ILE A 275 25.32 14.68 10.37
C ILE A 275 26.69 15.16 9.91
N THR A 276 27.62 15.41 10.83
CA THR A 276 28.97 15.91 10.48
C THR A 276 29.94 14.85 9.99
N ALA A 277 29.57 13.56 10.03
CA ALA A 277 30.33 12.52 9.36
C ALA A 277 30.24 12.63 7.83
N ASP A 278 29.20 13.31 7.32
CA ASP A 278 29.05 13.60 5.91
C ASP A 278 29.92 14.81 5.50
N PRO A 279 30.93 14.63 4.63
CA PRO A 279 31.80 15.72 4.21
C PRO A 279 31.11 16.79 3.34
N ASN A 280 29.91 16.50 2.81
CA ASN A 280 29.14 17.46 2.00
C ASN A 280 28.42 18.50 2.87
N VAL A 281 28.25 18.24 4.17
CA VAL A 281 27.57 19.16 5.08
C VAL A 281 28.42 20.40 5.30
N GLN A 282 27.89 21.54 4.87
CA GLN A 282 28.51 22.86 4.97
C GLN A 282 27.84 23.75 6.02
N GLY A 283 26.65 23.38 6.50
CA GLY A 283 25.93 24.07 7.57
C GLY A 283 24.85 23.17 8.16
N ILE A 284 24.39 23.47 9.37
CA ILE A 284 23.34 22.71 10.05
C ILE A 284 22.20 23.64 10.46
N LEU A 285 20.97 23.25 10.13
CA LEU A 285 19.74 23.87 10.60
C LEU A 285 19.08 22.96 11.64
N VAL A 286 19.00 23.46 12.88
CA VAL A 286 18.24 22.84 13.96
C VAL A 286 16.89 23.56 14.09
N ASN A 287 15.80 22.83 13.95
CA ASN A 287 14.45 23.38 14.11
C ASN A 287 13.71 22.54 15.15
N ILE A 288 13.57 23.06 16.37
CA ILE A 288 12.92 22.34 17.47
C ILE A 288 11.71 23.09 17.97
N PHE A 289 10.56 22.41 17.96
CA PHE A 289 9.35 22.85 18.64
C PHE A 289 9.28 22.18 20.01
N GLY A 290 9.50 22.95 21.08
CA GLY A 290 9.73 22.46 22.44
C GLY A 290 8.72 21.42 22.93
N GLY A 291 7.45 21.53 22.54
CA GLY A 291 6.45 20.50 22.85
C GLY A 291 6.35 20.23 24.35
N ILE A 292 6.86 19.09 24.80
CA ILE A 292 6.93 18.70 26.23
C ILE A 292 8.18 19.21 26.97
N MET A 293 9.21 19.66 26.25
CA MET A 293 10.48 20.16 26.76
C MET A 293 10.53 21.70 26.72
N LYS A 294 11.26 22.32 27.65
CA LYS A 294 11.50 23.77 27.64
C LYS A 294 12.68 24.13 26.76
N CYS A 295 12.57 25.22 26.00
CA CYS A 295 13.58 25.62 25.02
C CYS A 295 14.94 25.99 25.64
N ASP A 296 14.96 26.47 26.88
CA ASP A 296 16.19 26.75 27.63
C ASP A 296 17.00 25.47 27.88
N VAL A 297 16.33 24.38 28.28
CA VAL A 297 16.98 23.07 28.48
C VAL A 297 17.52 22.51 27.17
N ILE A 298 16.77 22.66 26.08
CA ILE A 298 17.19 22.24 24.74
C ILE A 298 18.40 23.06 24.28
N ALA A 299 18.36 24.39 24.47
CA ALA A 299 19.46 25.29 24.14
C ALA A 299 20.75 24.92 24.89
N GLU A 300 20.67 24.64 26.19
CA GLU A 300 21.81 24.15 26.98
C GLU A 300 22.34 22.82 26.44
N GLY A 301 21.44 21.90 26.08
CA GLY A 301 21.78 20.62 25.46
C GLY A 301 22.52 20.79 24.14
N VAL A 302 22.04 21.66 23.26
CA VAL A 302 22.68 22.00 21.99
C VAL A 302 24.06 22.61 22.24
N VAL A 303 24.18 23.63 23.09
CA VAL A 303 25.47 24.28 23.40
C VAL A 303 26.48 23.26 23.96
N ALA A 304 26.04 22.37 24.85
CA ALA A 304 26.90 21.33 25.40
C ALA A 304 27.34 20.32 24.34
N ALA A 305 26.43 19.90 23.46
CA ALA A 305 26.72 18.98 22.36
C ALA A 305 27.69 19.61 21.33
N VAL A 306 27.51 20.89 20.98
CA VAL A 306 28.41 21.60 20.06
C VAL A 306 29.82 21.69 20.65
N LYS A 307 29.96 21.96 21.95
CA LYS A 307 31.27 21.98 22.65
C LYS A 307 31.93 20.60 22.68
N GLU A 308 31.14 19.54 22.85
CA GLU A 308 31.65 18.16 22.88
C GLU A 308 32.09 17.69 21.49
N VAL A 309 31.28 17.94 20.46
CA VAL A 309 31.53 17.49 19.09
C VAL A 309 32.58 18.35 18.39
N GLY A 310 32.63 19.64 18.70
CA GLY A 310 33.56 20.59 18.06
C GLY A 310 33.15 20.92 16.63
N LEU A 311 31.90 21.36 16.43
CA LEU A 311 31.38 21.71 15.10
C LEU A 311 32.22 22.81 14.43
N LYS A 312 32.57 22.60 13.15
CA LYS A 312 33.33 23.55 12.32
C LYS A 312 32.46 24.29 11.31
N VAL A 313 31.23 23.81 11.10
CA VAL A 313 30.26 24.38 10.18
C VAL A 313 29.30 25.32 10.92
N PRO A 314 28.77 26.36 10.27
CA PRO A 314 27.76 27.24 10.86
C PRO A 314 26.54 26.46 11.34
N LEU A 315 26.02 26.86 12.50
CA LEU A 315 24.82 26.31 13.10
C LEU A 315 23.75 27.40 13.24
N VAL A 316 22.58 27.16 12.66
CA VAL A 316 21.39 27.99 12.89
C VAL A 316 20.39 27.17 13.69
N VAL A 317 19.85 27.76 14.76
CA VAL A 317 18.91 27.09 15.66
C VAL A 317 17.64 27.91 15.80
N ARG A 318 16.52 27.29 15.47
CA ARG A 318 15.17 27.83 15.68
C ARG A 318 14.51 27.05 16.81
N LEU A 319 14.07 27.76 17.85
CA LEU A 319 13.38 27.20 19.01
C LEU A 319 12.00 27.83 19.15
N GLU A 320 10.97 27.02 19.37
CA GLU A 320 9.62 27.48 19.71
C GLU A 320 9.04 26.82 20.94
N GLY A 321 8.21 27.55 21.67
CA GLY A 321 7.47 27.03 22.82
C GLY A 321 7.91 27.67 24.13
N THR A 322 7.76 26.93 25.24
CA THR A 322 8.06 27.46 26.57
C THR A 322 9.52 27.86 26.68
N ASN A 323 9.79 29.07 27.19
CA ASN A 323 11.11 29.66 27.35
C ASN A 323 11.90 29.87 26.03
N ALA A 324 11.25 29.96 24.88
CA ALA A 324 11.94 30.18 23.58
C ALA A 324 12.91 31.36 23.62
N GLU A 325 12.47 32.52 24.11
CA GLU A 325 13.32 33.72 24.23
C GLU A 325 14.55 33.52 25.13
N LEU A 326 14.40 32.76 26.22
CA LEU A 326 15.52 32.41 27.09
C LEU A 326 16.48 31.45 26.38
N GLY A 327 15.96 30.46 25.65
CA GLY A 327 16.75 29.55 24.82
C GLY A 327 17.56 30.29 23.75
N LYS A 328 16.94 31.24 23.04
CA LYS A 328 17.63 32.12 22.07
C LYS A 328 18.77 32.89 22.73
N LYS A 329 18.52 33.45 23.92
CA LYS A 329 19.56 34.15 24.71
C LYS A 329 20.74 33.23 25.04
N ILE A 330 20.47 32.01 25.51
CA ILE A 330 21.50 31.00 25.84
C ILE A 330 22.35 30.67 24.61
N LEU A 331 21.73 30.49 23.44
CA LEU A 331 22.43 30.20 22.18
C LEU A 331 23.34 31.35 21.76
N ASN A 332 22.81 32.59 21.76
CA ASN A 332 23.55 33.78 21.34
C ASN A 332 24.69 34.17 22.30
N GLU A 333 24.53 33.92 23.61
CA GLU A 333 25.55 34.22 24.63
C GLU A 333 26.56 33.07 24.83
N SER A 334 26.45 31.97 24.08
CA SER A 334 27.25 30.76 24.27
C SER A 334 28.75 30.90 23.91
N GLY A 335 29.10 31.94 23.14
CA GLY A 335 30.44 32.16 22.58
C GLY A 335 30.80 31.21 21.43
N LEU A 336 29.83 30.44 20.93
CA LEU A 336 29.98 29.51 19.81
C LEU A 336 29.45 30.14 18.52
N THR A 337 29.81 29.59 17.36
CA THR A 337 29.29 30.00 16.04
C THR A 337 27.87 29.47 15.84
N ILE A 338 26.94 29.93 16.67
CA ILE A 338 25.53 29.56 16.68
C ILE A 338 24.69 30.82 16.48
N GLN A 339 23.73 30.77 15.56
CA GLN A 339 22.77 31.85 15.34
C GLN A 339 21.36 31.38 15.73
N ALA A 340 20.73 32.09 16.66
CA ALA A 340 19.32 31.89 16.93
C ALA A 340 18.45 32.52 15.83
N ALA A 341 17.41 31.81 15.40
CA ALA A 341 16.42 32.27 14.44
C ALA A 341 15.06 32.53 15.09
N ASP A 342 14.31 33.47 14.53
CA ASP A 342 13.02 33.91 15.08
C ASP A 342 11.86 33.05 14.62
N ASP A 343 11.85 32.67 13.35
CA ASP A 343 10.89 31.73 12.76
C ASP A 343 11.59 30.83 11.73
N LEU A 344 10.84 29.94 11.09
CA LEU A 344 11.40 28.98 10.14
C LEU A 344 11.94 29.66 8.86
N ASP A 345 11.33 30.77 8.45
CA ASP A 345 11.70 31.53 7.26
C ASP A 345 13.05 32.24 7.47
N ASP A 346 13.18 32.94 8.60
CA ASP A 346 14.42 33.55 9.07
C ASP A 346 15.52 32.50 9.27
N ALA A 347 15.20 31.33 9.81
CA ALA A 347 16.17 30.26 10.01
C ALA A 347 16.75 29.74 8.68
N ALA A 348 15.89 29.55 7.67
CA ALA A 348 16.30 29.13 6.34
C ALA A 348 17.19 30.19 5.67
N GLN A 349 16.79 31.46 5.70
CA GLN A 349 17.58 32.56 5.15
C GLN A 349 18.97 32.67 5.82
N LYS A 350 19.01 32.59 7.16
CA LYS A 350 20.27 32.63 7.93
C LYS A 350 21.22 31.49 7.59
N ILE A 351 20.71 30.24 7.49
CA ILE A 351 21.60 29.10 7.21
C ILE A 351 22.12 29.14 5.78
N VAL A 352 21.28 29.55 4.82
CA VAL A 352 21.67 29.73 3.42
C VAL A 352 22.77 30.79 3.30
N ALA A 353 22.59 31.93 3.97
CA ALA A 353 23.59 33.00 3.99
C ALA A 353 24.89 32.59 4.70
N ALA A 354 24.83 31.71 5.71
CA ALA A 354 26.01 31.25 6.42
C ALA A 354 26.85 30.24 5.62
N VAL A 355 26.24 29.51 4.70
CA VAL A 355 26.90 28.48 3.86
C VAL A 355 27.49 29.07 2.58
N GLY A 356 27.11 30.28 2.18
CA GLY A 356 27.65 30.98 1.00
C GLY A 356 26.58 31.75 0.26
#